data_AF-A0A1L7RFZ9-F1
#
_entry.id   AF-A0A1L7RFZ9-F1
#
_cell.length_a   1.000
_cell.length_b   1.000
_cell.length_c   1.000
_cell.angle_alpha   90.00
_cell.angle_beta   90.00
_cell.angle_gamma   90.00
#
_symmetry.space_group_name_H-M   'P 1'
#
loop_
_entity.id
_entity.type
_entity.pdbx_description
1 polymer ?
#
loop_
_entity_poly.entity_id
_entity_poly.type
_entity_poly.pdbx_seq_one_letter_code
_entity_poly.pdbx_strand_id
1 'polypeptide(L)'
;MRKATWLVDGVPLDDPDGRWRLEAATSVPAPASRAVASTTLPSRDGVLAVRQGMGTGTVALSVAVVGTGRGGDLADVDATASWLAALLAGARTVTWQPGEGRSRSVDVVEAAVAEPEIRGRRHVVISAALTVHPWWVEDTAAVTSPAATVTTAGVRLNTGLWAGVSGRQQDAIVRISGRVVNPQVADIASGTSASYTGTIPAGTHLYIESWPWLRAWTSTSTAAWDIAQGTEVQVDHGEAGPLTITPVLGAGPGQAAPQVTVSAAGVSSATAVMRGRRWHQ
;
A
#
# COMPACT_ATOMS: atom_id res chain seq x y z
N MET A 1 -23.05 3.56 -15.55
CA MET A 1 -21.89 3.08 -14.78
C MET A 1 -20.65 3.32 -15.63
N ARG A 2 -19.68 4.12 -15.17
CA ARG A 2 -18.40 4.28 -15.87
C ARG A 2 -17.60 2.97 -15.77
N LYS A 3 -16.96 2.58 -16.88
CA LYS A 3 -16.06 1.41 -16.97
C LYS A 3 -14.87 1.64 -16.03
N ALA A 4 -14.34 0.59 -15.44
CA ALA A 4 -13.08 0.68 -14.70
C ALA A 4 -11.95 1.12 -15.64
N THR A 5 -11.10 2.05 -15.18
CA THR A 5 -10.01 2.62 -15.97
C THR A 5 -8.67 2.13 -15.43
N TRP A 6 -7.75 1.85 -16.34
CA TRP A 6 -6.36 1.56 -16.03
C TRP A 6 -5.45 2.64 -16.57
N LEU A 7 -4.47 3.04 -15.78
CA LEU A 7 -3.43 3.97 -16.19
C LEU A 7 -2.07 3.35 -15.91
N VAL A 8 -1.12 3.57 -16.82
CA VAL A 8 0.30 3.24 -16.64
C VAL A 8 1.08 4.54 -16.72
N ASP A 9 1.78 4.89 -15.64
CA ASP A 9 2.49 6.17 -15.52
C ASP A 9 1.63 7.39 -15.87
N GLY A 10 0.35 7.35 -15.47
CA GLY A 10 -0.64 8.40 -15.72
C GLY A 10 -1.26 8.39 -17.12
N VAL A 11 -0.83 7.52 -18.02
CA VAL A 11 -1.41 7.36 -19.36
C VAL A 11 -2.58 6.37 -19.30
N PRO A 12 -3.80 6.75 -19.75
CA PRO A 12 -4.93 5.84 -19.78
C PRO A 12 -4.75 4.76 -20.86
N LEU A 13 -5.01 3.50 -20.49
CA LEU A 13 -4.97 2.35 -21.41
C LEU A 13 -6.24 2.20 -22.25
N ASP A 14 -7.24 3.05 -22.02
CA ASP A 14 -8.38 3.27 -22.90
C ASP A 14 -8.27 4.72 -23.42
N ASP A 15 -7.85 4.89 -24.68
CA ASP A 15 -7.66 6.20 -25.28
C ASP A 15 -9.01 6.90 -25.51
N PRO A 16 -9.18 8.16 -25.08
CA PRO A 16 -10.41 8.92 -25.34
C PRO A 16 -10.73 9.08 -26.85
N ASP A 17 -9.69 9.17 -27.69
CA ASP A 17 -9.83 9.30 -29.15
C ASP A 17 -9.98 7.95 -29.86
N GLY A 18 -9.98 6.84 -29.12
CA GLY A 18 -10.21 5.48 -29.62
C GLY A 18 -9.06 4.88 -30.43
N ARG A 19 -7.83 5.41 -30.32
CA ARG A 19 -6.64 4.88 -31.00
C ARG A 19 -6.18 3.54 -30.41
N TRP A 20 -6.39 3.33 -29.12
CA TRP A 20 -6.20 2.05 -28.46
C TRP A 20 -7.22 1.85 -27.35
N ARG A 21 -7.42 0.59 -26.95
CA ARG A 21 -8.31 0.21 -25.87
C ARG A 21 -7.86 -1.05 -25.18
N LEU A 22 -8.24 -1.17 -23.92
CA LEU A 22 -7.99 -2.35 -23.11
C LEU A 22 -9.01 -3.46 -23.46
N GLU A 23 -8.53 -4.67 -23.74
CA GLU A 23 -9.38 -5.83 -24.02
C GLU A 23 -10.01 -6.40 -22.74
N ALA A 24 -11.15 -7.09 -22.91
CA ALA A 24 -11.94 -7.66 -21.82
C ALA A 24 -11.20 -8.72 -20.98
N ALA A 25 -10.11 -9.28 -21.52
CA ALA A 25 -9.25 -10.23 -20.84
C ALA A 25 -8.40 -9.61 -19.72
N THR A 26 -8.44 -8.28 -19.55
CA THR A 26 -7.70 -7.59 -18.49
C THR A 26 -8.32 -7.88 -17.12
N SER A 27 -7.54 -8.53 -16.26
CA SER A 27 -7.97 -8.95 -14.93
C SER A 27 -7.94 -7.78 -13.93
N VAL A 28 -8.89 -7.77 -13.01
CA VAL A 28 -8.77 -7.03 -11.72
C VAL A 28 -7.45 -7.41 -11.06
N PRO A 29 -6.76 -6.50 -10.34
CA PRO A 29 -5.54 -6.86 -9.62
C PRO A 29 -5.74 -8.14 -8.80
N ALA A 30 -4.91 -9.15 -9.07
CA ALA A 30 -4.93 -10.38 -8.26
C ALA A 30 -4.28 -10.08 -6.90
N PRO A 31 -4.80 -10.64 -5.80
CA PRO A 31 -4.13 -10.55 -4.50
C PRO A 31 -2.70 -11.09 -4.63
N ALA A 32 -1.74 -10.39 -4.04
CA ALA A 32 -0.36 -10.86 -4.07
C ALA A 32 -0.22 -12.24 -3.42
N SER A 33 0.60 -13.08 -4.05
CA SER A 33 0.87 -14.42 -3.53
C SER A 33 1.72 -14.35 -2.28
N ARG A 34 1.49 -15.25 -1.32
CA ARG A 34 2.37 -15.39 -0.16
C ARG A 34 3.74 -15.88 -0.65
N ALA A 35 4.83 -15.24 -0.23
CA ALA A 35 6.15 -15.83 -0.43
C ALA A 35 6.24 -17.09 0.45
N VAL A 36 6.55 -18.24 -0.16
CA VAL A 36 6.73 -19.50 0.57
C VAL A 36 8.11 -20.03 0.24
N ALA A 37 9.07 -19.85 1.14
CA ALA A 37 10.27 -20.67 1.18
C ALA A 37 10.02 -21.86 2.10
N SER A 38 10.06 -23.05 1.51
CA SER A 38 10.11 -24.32 2.21
C SER A 38 11.55 -24.75 2.38
N THR A 39 11.94 -25.15 3.59
CA THR A 39 13.19 -25.91 3.78
C THR A 39 12.84 -27.33 4.22
N THR A 40 13.44 -28.32 3.57
CA THR A 40 13.38 -29.72 3.97
C THR A 40 14.45 -29.98 5.02
N LEU A 41 14.09 -30.66 6.10
CA LEU A 41 15.06 -31.12 7.09
C LEU A 41 15.62 -32.48 6.64
N PRO A 42 16.95 -32.67 6.56
CA PRO A 42 17.52 -33.98 6.27
C PRO A 42 16.99 -35.03 7.26
N SER A 43 16.56 -36.18 6.73
CA SER A 43 16.09 -37.34 7.50
C SER A 43 14.88 -37.09 8.41
N ARG A 44 14.06 -36.07 8.12
CA ARG A 44 12.75 -35.88 8.75
C ARG A 44 11.66 -35.67 7.70
N ASP A 45 10.52 -36.31 7.92
CA ASP A 45 9.33 -36.07 7.10
C ASP A 45 8.74 -34.68 7.42
N GLY A 46 8.41 -33.94 6.36
CA GLY A 46 7.77 -32.63 6.44
C GLY A 46 8.65 -31.46 6.04
N VAL A 47 8.04 -30.28 6.03
CA VAL A 47 8.65 -29.00 5.64
C VAL A 47 8.48 -28.01 6.77
N LEU A 48 9.54 -27.29 7.10
CA LEU A 48 9.43 -26.14 7.99
C LEU A 48 8.94 -24.93 7.19
N ALA A 49 7.78 -24.39 7.61
CA ALA A 49 7.30 -23.12 7.11
C ALA A 49 8.07 -21.98 7.80
N VAL A 50 8.89 -21.25 7.04
CA VAL A 50 9.50 -20.02 7.53
C VAL A 50 8.46 -18.90 7.48
N ARG A 51 8.38 -18.06 8.52
CA ARG A 51 7.50 -16.88 8.50
C ARG A 51 7.99 -15.95 7.39
N GLN A 52 7.13 -15.67 6.42
CA GLN A 52 7.48 -14.94 5.21
C GLN A 52 6.56 -13.74 5.03
N GLY A 53 7.08 -12.70 4.38
CA GLY A 53 6.30 -11.56 3.94
C GLY A 53 5.39 -11.89 2.76
N MET A 54 4.73 -10.87 2.25
CA MET A 54 4.00 -10.96 0.99
C MET A 54 4.99 -10.98 -0.18
N GLY A 55 4.69 -11.78 -1.20
CA GLY A 55 5.41 -11.74 -2.48
C GLY A 55 4.95 -10.55 -3.32
N THR A 56 5.03 -10.70 -4.64
CA THR A 56 4.54 -9.70 -5.60
C THR A 56 3.12 -10.02 -6.07
N GLY A 57 2.44 -8.99 -6.58
CA GLY A 57 1.22 -9.16 -7.36
C GLY A 57 1.54 -9.22 -8.86
N THR A 58 0.55 -9.62 -9.66
CA THR A 58 0.65 -9.58 -11.12
C THR A 58 -0.56 -8.89 -11.71
N VAL A 59 -0.33 -7.99 -12.67
CA VAL A 59 -1.35 -7.37 -13.50
C VAL A 59 -1.11 -7.79 -14.94
N ALA A 60 -2.03 -8.58 -15.50
CA ALA A 60 -2.02 -8.94 -16.91
C ALA A 60 -2.86 -7.94 -17.70
N LEU A 61 -2.24 -7.34 -18.72
CA LEU A 61 -2.82 -6.32 -19.59
C LEU A 61 -2.84 -6.82 -21.03
N SER A 62 -3.94 -6.58 -21.73
CA SER A 62 -4.02 -6.78 -23.18
C SER A 62 -4.63 -5.55 -23.82
N VAL A 63 -3.88 -4.89 -24.70
CA VAL A 63 -4.23 -3.62 -25.32
C VAL A 63 -4.35 -3.81 -26.83
N ALA A 64 -5.51 -3.47 -27.37
CA ALA A 64 -5.78 -3.44 -28.79
C ALA A 64 -5.53 -2.04 -29.35
N VAL A 65 -4.65 -1.93 -30.34
CA VAL A 65 -4.35 -0.72 -31.09
C VAL A 65 -5.09 -0.77 -32.43
N VAL A 66 -5.84 0.28 -32.75
CA VAL A 66 -6.70 0.32 -33.93
C VAL A 66 -6.40 1.56 -34.76
N GLY A 67 -6.22 1.39 -36.06
CA GLY A 67 -6.08 2.52 -36.97
C GLY A 67 -7.37 3.34 -37.05
N THR A 68 -7.34 4.62 -36.68
CA THR A 68 -8.50 5.51 -36.75
C THR A 68 -8.65 6.08 -38.17
N GLY A 69 -9.75 5.74 -38.87
CA GLY A 69 -10.18 6.38 -40.13
C GLY A 69 -9.94 5.63 -41.44
N ARG A 70 -10.52 6.15 -42.54
CA ARG A 70 -10.30 5.70 -43.93
C ARG A 70 -8.88 6.13 -44.38
N GLY A 71 -7.84 5.53 -43.82
CA GLY A 71 -6.47 5.86 -44.21
C GLY A 71 -5.39 5.60 -43.19
N GLY A 72 -5.71 5.25 -41.93
CA GLY A 72 -4.69 4.82 -40.98
C GLY A 72 -3.92 3.64 -41.57
N ASP A 73 -2.67 3.91 -41.97
CA ASP A 73 -1.79 2.93 -42.57
C ASP A 73 -1.22 2.04 -41.46
N LEU A 74 -0.71 0.86 -41.82
CA LEU A 74 -0.04 -0.02 -40.88
C LEU A 74 1.09 0.70 -40.14
N ALA A 75 1.72 1.70 -40.77
CA ALA A 75 2.76 2.54 -40.17
C ALA A 75 2.28 3.34 -38.94
N ASP A 76 1.07 3.89 -38.95
CA ASP A 76 0.54 4.64 -37.80
C ASP A 76 0.19 3.71 -36.63
N VAL A 77 -0.36 2.54 -36.98
CA VAL A 77 -0.67 1.48 -36.00
C VAL A 77 0.62 0.95 -35.40
N ASP A 78 1.66 0.74 -36.20
CA ASP A 78 2.98 0.27 -35.77
C ASP A 78 3.69 1.28 -34.86
N ALA A 79 3.66 2.56 -35.23
CA ALA A 79 4.23 3.63 -34.39
C ALA A 79 3.51 3.72 -33.02
N THR A 80 2.18 3.66 -33.03
CA THR A 80 1.37 3.66 -31.80
C THR A 80 1.62 2.41 -30.96
N ALA A 81 1.70 1.24 -31.60
CA ALA A 81 1.96 -0.02 -30.93
C ALA A 81 3.37 -0.05 -30.32
N SER A 82 4.38 0.44 -31.04
CA SER A 82 5.76 0.56 -30.55
C SER A 82 5.87 1.49 -29.35
N TRP A 83 5.18 2.64 -29.40
CA TRP A 83 5.14 3.57 -28.27
C TRP A 83 4.44 2.96 -27.04
N LEU A 84 3.30 2.28 -27.22
CA LEU A 84 2.61 1.60 -26.13
C LEU A 84 3.43 0.44 -25.55
N ALA A 85 4.09 -0.34 -26.40
CA ALA A 85 4.98 -1.41 -25.95
C ALA A 85 6.14 -0.87 -25.12
N ALA A 86 6.73 0.27 -25.53
CA ALA A 86 7.78 0.94 -24.77
C ALA A 86 7.26 1.51 -23.43
N LEU A 87 6.06 2.10 -23.41
CA LEU A 87 5.40 2.55 -22.18
C LEU A 87 5.20 1.40 -21.19
N LEU A 88 4.68 0.26 -21.67
CA LEU A 88 4.45 -0.92 -20.84
C LEU A 88 5.75 -1.56 -20.35
N ALA A 89 6.79 -1.60 -21.19
CA ALA A 89 8.10 -2.14 -20.82
C ALA A 89 8.84 -1.25 -19.81
N GLY A 90 8.61 0.06 -19.86
CA GLY A 90 9.18 1.06 -18.95
C GLY A 90 8.30 1.42 -17.75
N ALA A 91 7.18 0.71 -17.57
CA ALA A 91 6.16 1.05 -16.58
C ALA A 91 6.74 1.12 -15.17
N ARG A 92 6.49 2.23 -14.46
CA ARG A 92 6.91 2.42 -13.06
C ARG A 92 5.75 2.29 -12.09
N THR A 93 4.57 2.72 -12.52
CA THR A 93 3.37 2.77 -11.71
C THR A 93 2.17 2.30 -12.51
N VAL A 94 1.28 1.57 -11.84
CA VAL A 94 -0.01 1.18 -12.40
C VAL A 94 -1.09 1.71 -11.49
N THR A 95 -2.09 2.35 -12.08
CA THR A 95 -3.26 2.87 -11.38
C THR A 95 -4.51 2.17 -11.88
N TRP A 96 -5.31 1.67 -10.93
CA TRP A 96 -6.61 1.08 -11.16
C TRP A 96 -7.71 1.96 -10.56
N GLN A 97 -8.70 2.29 -11.39
CA GLN A 97 -9.86 3.10 -11.02
C GLN A 97 -11.12 2.24 -11.18
N PRO A 98 -11.61 1.57 -10.11
CA PRO A 98 -12.80 0.72 -10.19
C PRO A 98 -14.11 1.46 -10.49
N GLY A 99 -14.13 2.79 -10.32
CA GLY A 99 -15.33 3.63 -10.48
C GLY A 99 -15.08 5.05 -9.97
N GLU A 100 -16.14 5.87 -9.90
CA GLU A 100 -16.01 7.28 -9.52
C GLU A 100 -15.44 7.46 -8.10
N GLY A 101 -14.40 8.30 -8.02
CA GLY A 101 -13.83 8.77 -6.75
C GLY A 101 -12.89 7.79 -6.04
N ARG A 102 -12.60 6.61 -6.60
CA ARG A 102 -11.58 5.70 -6.06
C ARG A 102 -10.52 5.41 -7.10
N SER A 103 -9.28 5.71 -6.76
CA SER A 103 -8.10 5.46 -7.55
C SER A 103 -7.08 4.77 -6.64
N ARG A 104 -6.49 3.67 -7.13
CA ARG A 104 -5.47 2.92 -6.39
C ARG A 104 -4.24 2.79 -7.26
N SER A 105 -3.07 3.07 -6.71
CA SER A 105 -1.81 3.00 -7.42
C SER A 105 -0.86 2.00 -6.76
N VAL A 106 0.01 1.41 -7.55
CA VAL A 106 1.05 0.49 -7.10
C VAL A 106 2.30 0.66 -7.94
N ASP A 107 3.45 0.45 -7.31
CA ASP A 107 4.74 0.45 -7.99
C ASP A 107 4.95 -0.87 -8.75
N VAL A 108 5.46 -0.76 -9.97
CA VAL A 108 5.87 -1.87 -10.84
C VAL A 108 7.30 -2.25 -10.48
N VAL A 109 7.49 -3.55 -10.21
CA VAL A 109 8.79 -4.14 -9.90
C VAL A 109 9.46 -4.63 -11.18
N GLU A 110 8.68 -5.28 -12.05
CA GLU A 110 9.16 -5.84 -13.31
C GLU A 110 8.04 -5.80 -14.35
N ALA A 111 8.39 -5.59 -15.61
CA ALA A 111 7.47 -5.60 -16.73
C ALA A 111 7.94 -6.58 -17.80
N ALA A 112 7.07 -7.49 -18.22
CA ALA A 112 7.28 -8.35 -19.36
C ALA A 112 6.26 -7.99 -20.44
N VAL A 113 6.74 -7.59 -21.62
CA VAL A 113 5.89 -7.23 -22.77
C VAL A 113 6.16 -8.24 -23.88
N ALA A 114 5.09 -8.87 -24.37
CA ALA A 114 5.16 -9.78 -25.50
C ALA A 114 5.35 -9.00 -26.82
N GLU A 115 5.89 -9.68 -27.83
CA GLU A 115 5.96 -9.12 -29.18
C GLU A 115 4.55 -8.76 -29.69
N PRO A 116 4.34 -7.56 -30.27
CA PRO A 116 3.03 -7.15 -30.76
C PRO A 116 2.48 -8.09 -31.84
N GLU A 117 1.24 -8.55 -31.67
CA GLU A 117 0.58 -9.46 -32.61
C GLU A 117 -0.27 -8.68 -33.61
N ILE A 118 0.07 -8.75 -34.90
CA ILE A 118 -0.75 -8.16 -35.98
C ILE A 118 -1.97 -9.05 -36.23
N ARG A 119 -3.18 -8.53 -35.99
CA ARG A 119 -4.45 -9.21 -36.25
C ARG A 119 -5.19 -8.55 -37.42
N GLY A 120 -4.75 -8.85 -38.64
CA GLY A 120 -5.32 -8.25 -39.85
C GLY A 120 -4.62 -6.95 -40.24
N ARG A 121 -5.28 -6.07 -41.01
CA ARG A 121 -4.60 -4.95 -41.68
C ARG A 121 -4.43 -3.67 -40.86
N ARG A 122 -5.15 -3.51 -39.74
CA ARG A 122 -5.24 -2.26 -38.98
C ARG A 122 -5.40 -2.48 -37.47
N HIS A 123 -4.97 -3.63 -36.99
CA HIS A 123 -5.21 -4.04 -35.63
C HIS A 123 -3.98 -4.77 -35.11
N VAL A 124 -3.43 -4.27 -34.02
CA VAL A 124 -2.28 -4.87 -33.32
C VAL A 124 -2.68 -5.07 -31.88
N VAL A 125 -2.32 -6.22 -31.31
CA VAL A 125 -2.56 -6.53 -29.90
C VAL A 125 -1.23 -6.61 -29.18
N ILE A 126 -1.13 -5.91 -28.06
CA ILE A 126 0.03 -5.96 -27.16
C ILE A 126 -0.41 -6.62 -25.88
N SER A 127 0.33 -7.64 -25.45
CA SER A 127 0.12 -8.30 -24.16
C SER A 127 1.28 -8.00 -23.23
N ALA A 128 0.98 -7.65 -21.99
CA ALA A 128 1.98 -7.39 -20.97
C ALA A 128 1.60 -8.03 -19.63
N ALA A 129 2.60 -8.49 -18.90
CA ALA A 129 2.49 -8.92 -17.52
C ALA A 129 3.37 -8.02 -16.65
N LEU A 130 2.74 -7.29 -15.73
CA LEU A 130 3.42 -6.40 -14.80
C LEU A 130 3.47 -7.08 -13.43
N THR A 131 4.68 -7.33 -12.94
CA THR A 131 4.93 -7.72 -11.56
C THR A 131 4.93 -6.46 -10.71
N VAL A 132 4.05 -6.38 -9.72
CA VAL A 132 3.82 -5.19 -8.89
C VAL A 132 4.08 -5.46 -7.42
N HIS A 133 4.34 -4.40 -6.66
CA HIS A 133 4.30 -4.49 -5.20
C HIS A 133 2.95 -5.04 -4.71
N PRO A 134 2.90 -5.73 -3.56
CA PRO A 134 1.67 -6.35 -3.08
C PRO A 134 0.64 -5.36 -2.53
N TRP A 135 1.03 -4.10 -2.31
CA TRP A 135 0.22 -3.12 -1.60
C TRP A 135 -0.16 -1.95 -2.52
N TRP A 136 -1.43 -1.82 -2.79
CA TRP A 136 -2.03 -0.72 -3.54
C TRP A 136 -2.38 0.43 -2.60
N VAL A 137 -1.87 1.62 -2.88
CA VAL A 137 -2.21 2.82 -2.13
C VAL A 137 -3.39 3.53 -2.79
N GLU A 138 -4.42 3.90 -2.03
CA GLU A 138 -5.48 4.78 -2.52
C GLU A 138 -4.89 6.18 -2.73
N ASP A 139 -5.09 6.76 -3.91
CA ASP A 139 -4.55 8.06 -4.34
C ASP A 139 -5.24 9.23 -3.62
N THR A 140 -5.05 9.25 -2.30
CA THR A 140 -5.62 10.18 -1.35
C THR A 140 -4.51 10.64 -0.41
N ALA A 141 -4.60 11.89 0.03
CA ALA A 141 -3.67 12.41 1.03
C ALA A 141 -3.75 11.58 2.32
N ALA A 142 -2.62 11.46 3.04
CA ALA A 142 -2.60 10.79 4.33
C ALA A 142 -3.62 11.44 5.29
N VAL A 143 -4.45 10.60 5.90
CA VAL A 143 -5.48 11.02 6.86
C VAL A 143 -4.96 10.86 8.29
N THR A 144 -5.46 11.67 9.21
CA THR A 144 -5.08 11.63 10.63
C THR A 144 -6.32 11.31 11.46
N SER A 145 -6.21 10.35 12.37
CA SER A 145 -7.28 9.99 13.30
C SER A 145 -7.62 11.17 14.21
N PRO A 146 -8.85 11.25 14.74
CA PRO A 146 -9.13 12.08 15.91
C PRO A 146 -8.18 11.73 17.07
N ALA A 147 -7.86 12.72 17.90
CA ALA A 147 -7.04 12.53 19.08
C ALA A 147 -7.77 11.68 20.12
N ALA A 148 -7.07 10.68 20.67
CA ALA A 148 -7.57 9.85 21.77
C ALA A 148 -6.75 10.11 23.03
N THR A 149 -7.41 10.22 24.18
CA THR A 149 -6.74 10.41 25.47
C THR A 149 -6.01 9.14 25.90
N VAL A 150 -4.70 9.21 26.10
CA VAL A 150 -3.88 8.08 26.52
C VAL A 150 -4.04 7.84 28.02
N THR A 151 -4.21 6.57 28.39
CA THR A 151 -4.33 6.14 29.79
C THR A 151 -3.40 4.98 30.09
N THR A 152 -3.21 4.67 31.38
CA THR A 152 -2.43 3.50 31.82
C THR A 152 -3.05 2.18 31.37
N ALA A 153 -4.38 2.09 31.29
CA ALA A 153 -5.09 0.91 30.79
C ALA A 153 -5.02 0.75 29.26
N GLY A 154 -4.55 1.79 28.57
CA GLY A 154 -4.55 1.88 27.12
C GLY A 154 -5.82 2.51 26.55
N VAL A 155 -5.70 3.04 25.33
CA VAL A 155 -6.79 3.59 24.54
C VAL A 155 -6.71 3.06 23.12
N ARG A 156 -7.85 2.68 22.54
CA ARG A 156 -7.94 2.32 21.14
C ARG A 156 -8.09 3.57 20.28
N LEU A 157 -7.27 3.70 19.25
CA LEU A 157 -7.37 4.81 18.30
C LEU A 157 -8.60 4.65 17.41
N ASN A 158 -9.29 5.76 17.11
CA ASN A 158 -10.39 5.77 16.17
C ASN A 158 -9.87 5.75 14.73
N THR A 159 -9.91 4.59 14.11
CA THR A 159 -9.43 4.34 12.75
C THR A 159 -10.55 4.30 11.71
N GLY A 160 -11.72 4.89 12.01
CA GLY A 160 -12.86 4.91 11.08
C GLY A 160 -12.57 5.54 9.72
N LEU A 161 -11.60 6.46 9.65
CA LEU A 161 -11.13 7.05 8.39
C LEU A 161 -10.42 6.04 7.46
N TRP A 162 -10.01 4.89 7.99
CA TRP A 162 -9.44 3.77 7.23
C TRP A 162 -10.45 2.63 7.03
N ALA A 163 -11.75 2.85 7.26
CA ALA A 163 -12.75 1.79 7.04
C ALA A 163 -12.73 1.27 5.60
N GLY A 164 -12.70 -0.05 5.42
CA GLY A 164 -12.63 -0.72 4.11
C GLY A 164 -11.22 -0.93 3.54
N VAL A 165 -10.17 -0.66 4.32
CA VAL A 165 -8.79 -1.04 3.92
C VAL A 165 -8.57 -2.54 4.06
N SER A 166 -7.83 -3.13 3.13
CA SER A 166 -7.52 -4.57 3.12
C SER A 166 -6.03 -4.87 3.34
N GLY A 167 -5.16 -3.87 3.15
CA GLY A 167 -3.72 -4.04 3.27
C GLY A 167 -3.17 -3.58 4.62
N ARG A 168 -2.00 -4.12 5.00
CA ARG A 168 -1.18 -3.57 6.08
C ARG A 168 -0.86 -2.11 5.78
N GLN A 169 -0.93 -1.26 6.80
CA GLN A 169 -0.61 0.16 6.65
C GLN A 169 0.91 0.34 6.55
N GLN A 170 1.41 0.70 5.37
CA GLN A 170 2.86 0.79 5.07
C GLN A 170 3.50 2.12 5.47
N ASP A 171 2.70 3.15 5.74
CA ASP A 171 3.18 4.50 6.07
C ASP A 171 2.49 5.05 7.32
N ALA A 172 1.97 4.15 8.16
CA ALA A 172 1.31 4.51 9.38
C ALA A 172 2.32 4.95 10.44
N ILE A 173 2.11 6.17 10.93
CA ILE A 173 2.87 6.80 12.01
C ILE A 173 1.91 7.11 13.16
N VAL A 174 2.26 6.66 14.36
CA VAL A 174 1.53 6.98 15.59
C VAL A 174 2.29 8.07 16.34
N ARG A 175 1.61 9.19 16.61
CA ARG A 175 2.15 10.29 17.42
C ARG A 175 1.52 10.26 18.81
N ILE A 176 2.37 10.22 19.83
CA ILE A 176 2.01 10.34 21.24
C ILE A 176 2.47 11.71 21.74
N SER A 177 1.58 12.44 22.40
CA SER A 177 1.78 13.83 22.85
C SER A 177 1.42 13.95 24.32
N GLY A 178 1.94 14.99 24.97
CA GLY A 178 1.73 15.22 26.40
C GLY A 178 2.72 14.43 27.25
N ARG A 179 2.69 14.65 28.57
CA ARG A 179 3.63 14.00 29.46
C ARG A 179 3.25 12.53 29.60
N VAL A 180 4.17 11.62 29.26
CA VAL A 180 4.00 10.16 29.41
C VAL A 180 5.32 9.48 29.82
N VAL A 181 5.22 8.30 30.43
CA VAL A 181 6.35 7.45 30.82
C VAL A 181 6.13 6.06 30.22
N ASN A 182 7.17 5.50 29.62
CA ASN A 182 7.18 4.20 28.97
C ASN A 182 5.99 3.97 28.02
N PRO A 183 5.76 4.85 27.02
CA PRO A 183 4.65 4.68 26.11
C PRO A 183 4.83 3.45 25.21
N GLN A 184 3.71 2.78 24.93
CA GLN A 184 3.62 1.60 24.08
C GLN A 184 2.50 1.77 23.06
N VAL A 185 2.77 1.30 21.84
CA VAL A 185 1.81 1.16 20.75
C VAL A 185 1.72 -0.32 20.41
N ALA A 186 0.51 -0.86 20.32
CA ALA A 186 0.28 -2.26 19.96
C ALA A 186 -0.80 -2.37 18.87
N ASP A 187 -0.57 -3.28 17.92
CA ASP A 187 -1.56 -3.69 16.93
C ASP A 187 -2.30 -4.93 17.45
N ILE A 188 -3.62 -4.83 17.59
CA ILE A 188 -4.45 -5.89 18.17
C ILE A 188 -4.47 -7.13 17.25
N ALA A 189 -4.46 -6.93 15.92
CA ALA A 189 -4.63 -8.00 14.95
C ALA A 189 -3.42 -8.94 14.87
N SER A 190 -2.22 -8.36 14.82
CA SER A 190 -0.97 -9.09 14.70
C SER A 190 -0.31 -9.39 16.04
N GLY A 191 -0.74 -8.73 17.12
CA GLY A 191 -0.12 -8.79 18.44
C GLY A 191 1.25 -8.09 18.52
N THR A 192 1.69 -7.45 17.44
CA THR A 192 2.97 -6.74 17.37
C THR A 192 2.91 -5.41 18.12
N SER A 193 4.06 -4.94 18.61
CA SER A 193 4.10 -3.71 19.39
C SER A 193 5.42 -2.95 19.24
N ALA A 194 5.41 -1.69 19.66
CA ALA A 194 6.56 -0.84 19.84
C ALA A 194 6.47 -0.14 21.20
N SER A 195 7.58 -0.11 21.95
CA SER A 195 7.65 0.54 23.26
C SER A 195 8.88 1.42 23.35
N TYR A 196 8.70 2.63 23.85
CA TYR A 196 9.80 3.54 24.15
C TYR A 196 10.10 3.48 25.65
N THR A 197 11.35 3.18 26.01
CA THR A 197 11.79 3.20 27.41
C THR A 197 12.26 4.61 27.76
N GLY A 198 11.49 5.33 28.59
CA GLY A 198 11.82 6.70 28.97
C GLY A 198 10.61 7.57 29.29
N THR A 199 10.86 8.86 29.46
CA THR A 199 9.82 9.87 29.66
C THR A 199 9.73 10.77 28.44
N ILE A 200 8.51 11.01 27.95
CA ILE A 200 8.23 12.09 27.01
C ILE A 200 7.73 13.27 27.83
N PRO A 201 8.47 14.40 27.88
CA PRO A 201 8.03 15.60 28.59
C PRO A 201 6.81 16.25 27.93
N ALA A 202 6.11 17.11 28.68
CA ALA A 202 5.10 17.98 28.09
C ALA A 202 5.73 18.90 27.02
N GLY A 203 5.04 19.09 25.89
CA GLY A 203 5.56 19.85 24.76
C GLY A 203 6.48 19.08 23.81
N THR A 204 6.83 17.83 24.15
CA THR A 204 7.51 16.89 23.25
C THR A 204 6.53 15.83 22.75
N HIS A 205 6.74 15.39 21.53
CA HIS A 205 5.96 14.36 20.86
C HIS A 205 6.87 13.19 20.49
N LEU A 206 6.38 11.97 20.69
CA LEU A 206 7.00 10.75 20.20
C LEU A 206 6.25 10.30 18.95
N TYR A 207 6.96 10.05 17.87
CA TYR A 207 6.45 9.49 16.64
C TYR A 207 7.02 8.08 16.46
N ILE A 208 6.16 7.12 16.15
CA ILE A 208 6.53 5.72 15.90
C ILE A 208 5.99 5.33 14.53
N GLU A 209 6.90 4.96 13.63
CA GLU A 209 6.61 4.50 12.27
C GLU A 209 6.77 2.97 12.20
N SER A 210 5.80 2.30 11.57
CA SER A 210 5.72 0.83 11.55
C SER A 210 6.38 0.14 10.34
N TRP A 211 6.85 0.90 9.35
CA TRP A 211 7.40 0.36 8.09
C TRP A 211 8.21 1.43 7.34
N PRO A 212 9.26 1.11 6.55
CA PRO A 212 9.82 -0.23 6.25
C PRO A 212 10.55 -0.90 7.40
N TRP A 213 10.97 -0.10 8.39
CA TRP A 213 11.62 -0.56 9.61
C TRP A 213 10.89 0.10 10.78
N LEU A 214 10.91 -0.55 11.95
CA LEU A 214 10.40 0.09 13.15
C LEU A 214 11.34 1.25 13.50
N ARG A 215 10.85 2.48 13.32
CA ARG A 215 11.60 3.71 13.59
C ARG A 215 10.82 4.60 14.53
N ALA A 216 11.51 5.40 15.30
CA ALA A 216 10.90 6.39 16.16
C ALA A 216 11.74 7.64 16.26
N TRP A 217 11.08 8.77 16.48
CA TRP A 217 11.75 10.04 16.73
C TRP A 217 10.93 10.90 17.66
N THR A 218 11.59 11.87 18.26
CA THR A 218 10.96 12.89 19.08
C THR A 218 11.04 14.25 18.41
N SER A 219 10.05 15.09 18.65
CA SER A 219 10.05 16.48 18.18
C SER A 219 9.17 17.35 19.09
N THR A 220 9.46 18.64 19.16
CA THR A 220 8.59 19.64 19.80
C THR A 220 7.50 20.15 18.86
N SER A 221 7.56 19.78 17.57
CA SER A 221 6.55 20.12 16.57
C SER A 221 5.50 19.01 16.46
N THR A 222 4.23 19.39 16.38
CA THR A 222 3.12 18.49 16.05
C THR A 222 3.06 18.10 14.58
N ALA A 223 3.87 18.75 13.73
CA ALA A 223 3.90 18.53 12.28
C ALA A 223 5.07 17.66 11.82
N ALA A 224 5.90 17.17 12.75
CA ALA A 224 7.09 16.36 12.47
C ALA A 224 6.73 14.91 12.08
N TRP A 225 5.95 14.74 11.01
CA TRP A 225 5.53 13.43 10.50
C TRP A 225 6.57 12.75 9.61
N ASP A 226 7.73 13.39 9.45
CA ASP A 226 8.90 12.81 8.80
C ASP A 226 10.04 12.76 9.83
N ILE A 227 10.79 11.66 9.84
CA ILE A 227 11.95 11.47 10.74
C ILE A 227 12.99 12.58 10.59
N ALA A 228 13.15 13.16 9.39
CA ALA A 228 14.05 14.27 9.13
C ALA A 228 13.67 15.55 9.92
N GLN A 229 12.47 15.60 10.51
CA GLN A 229 11.93 16.72 11.26
C GLN A 229 12.04 16.53 12.79
N GLY A 230 12.76 15.51 13.25
CA GLY A 230 12.93 15.21 14.65
C GLY A 230 14.29 14.61 15.00
N THR A 231 14.41 14.17 16.24
CA THR A 231 15.59 13.46 16.75
C THR A 231 15.24 12.00 16.92
N GLU A 232 15.93 11.14 16.18
CA GLU A 232 15.71 9.68 16.22
C GLU A 232 15.94 9.12 17.63
N VAL A 233 15.08 8.20 18.03
CA VAL A 233 15.16 7.47 19.30
C VAL A 233 14.94 5.98 19.06
N GLN A 234 15.52 5.17 19.94
CA GLN A 234 15.34 3.73 19.89
C GLN A 234 14.02 3.33 20.55
N VAL A 235 13.36 2.31 19.98
CA VAL A 235 12.17 1.67 20.53
C VAL A 235 12.35 0.16 20.48
N ASP A 236 11.86 -0.50 21.51
CA ASP A 236 11.83 -1.96 21.60
C ASP A 236 10.53 -2.49 20.97
N HIS A 237 10.50 -3.78 20.64
CA HIS A 237 9.28 -4.45 20.19
C HIS A 237 8.98 -5.69 21.03
N GLY A 238 7.70 -6.09 21.04
CA GLY A 238 7.25 -7.27 21.78
C GLY A 238 7.69 -8.58 21.13
N GLU A 239 7.36 -9.69 21.78
CA GLU A 239 7.71 -11.06 21.34
C GLU A 239 7.12 -11.41 19.96
N ALA A 240 5.95 -10.86 19.62
CA ALA A 240 5.30 -11.09 18.33
C ALA A 240 6.05 -10.46 17.14
N GLY A 241 7.01 -9.57 17.42
CA GLY A 241 7.83 -8.85 16.44
C GLY A 241 7.57 -7.33 16.39
N PRO A 242 8.26 -6.63 15.48
CA PRO A 242 8.12 -5.18 15.30
C PRO A 242 6.71 -4.78 14.89
N LEU A 243 6.27 -3.61 15.39
CA LEU A 243 4.93 -3.07 15.15
C LEU A 243 4.54 -3.14 13.67
N THR A 244 3.40 -3.76 13.43
CA THR A 244 2.83 -4.03 12.11
C THR A 244 1.34 -3.71 12.17
N ILE A 245 0.92 -2.61 11.56
CA ILE A 245 -0.47 -2.13 11.69
C ILE A 245 -1.35 -2.83 10.65
N THR A 246 -2.20 -3.73 11.11
CA THR A 246 -2.95 -4.66 10.25
C THR A 246 -4.46 -4.44 10.42
N PRO A 247 -5.23 -4.36 9.32
CA PRO A 247 -6.67 -4.22 9.42
C PRO A 247 -7.32 -5.50 9.94
N VAL A 248 -8.34 -5.32 10.79
CA VAL A 248 -9.23 -6.40 11.23
C VAL A 248 -10.54 -6.25 10.50
N LEU A 249 -11.06 -7.34 9.93
CA LEU A 249 -12.38 -7.36 9.32
C LEU A 249 -13.45 -7.09 10.40
N GLY A 250 -14.26 -6.05 10.20
CA GLY A 250 -15.43 -5.75 11.03
C GLY A 250 -16.62 -6.66 10.69
N ALA A 251 -17.83 -6.21 11.02
CA ALA A 251 -19.06 -6.97 10.75
C ALA A 251 -19.41 -7.05 9.25
N GLY A 252 -18.74 -6.28 8.39
CA GLY A 252 -18.93 -6.33 6.94
C GLY A 252 -17.67 -5.95 6.14
N PRO A 253 -17.66 -6.22 4.83
CA PRO A 253 -16.49 -6.03 3.96
C PRO A 253 -16.02 -4.57 3.84
N GLY A 254 -16.90 -3.59 4.10
CA GLY A 254 -16.55 -2.17 4.15
C GLY A 254 -16.06 -1.67 5.52
N GLN A 255 -16.00 -2.54 6.52
CA GLN A 255 -15.68 -2.16 7.91
C GLN A 255 -14.30 -2.65 8.36
N ALA A 256 -13.50 -3.22 7.45
CA ALA A 256 -12.12 -3.58 7.76
C ALA A 256 -11.31 -2.31 8.10
N ALA A 257 -10.70 -2.25 9.29
CA ALA A 257 -9.93 -1.09 9.71
C ALA A 257 -8.80 -1.52 10.66
N PRO A 258 -7.68 -0.79 10.72
CA PRO A 258 -6.61 -1.05 11.68
C PRO A 258 -7.10 -0.96 13.12
N GLN A 259 -6.56 -1.79 14.00
CA GLN A 259 -6.92 -1.75 15.42
C GLN A 259 -5.67 -1.53 16.26
N VAL A 260 -5.39 -0.27 16.57
CA VAL A 260 -4.19 0.14 17.31
C VAL A 260 -4.57 0.63 18.70
N THR A 261 -3.85 0.15 19.70
CA THR A 261 -3.95 0.61 21.09
C THR A 261 -2.69 1.35 21.50
N VAL A 262 -2.85 2.40 22.30
CA VAL A 262 -1.75 3.18 22.87
C VAL A 262 -1.92 3.23 24.38
N SER A 263 -0.88 2.88 25.12
CA SER A 263 -0.83 2.93 26.59
C SER A 263 0.44 3.63 27.06
N ALA A 264 0.41 4.20 28.25
CA ALA A 264 1.60 4.75 28.91
C ALA A 264 1.35 4.91 30.41
N ALA A 265 2.42 4.96 31.21
CA ALA A 265 2.38 5.36 32.61
C ALA A 265 2.58 6.88 32.77
N GLY A 266 2.38 7.40 33.98
CA GLY A 266 2.70 8.80 34.32
C GLY A 266 2.04 9.84 33.42
N VAL A 267 0.80 9.56 32.97
CA VAL A 267 0.08 10.34 31.96
C VAL A 267 -0.40 11.69 32.51
N SER A 268 -0.14 12.78 31.77
CA SER A 268 -0.75 14.09 32.02
C SER A 268 -1.03 14.80 30.70
N SER A 269 -2.32 15.09 30.47
CA SER A 269 -2.84 15.64 29.20
C SER A 269 -2.35 14.89 27.96
N ALA A 270 -2.18 13.58 28.08
CA ALA A 270 -1.58 12.75 27.05
C ALA A 270 -2.60 12.38 25.98
N THR A 271 -2.22 12.53 24.71
CA THR A 271 -3.07 12.19 23.57
C THR A 271 -2.29 11.42 22.51
N ALA A 272 -2.96 10.53 21.80
CA ALA A 272 -2.39 9.82 20.67
C ALA A 272 -3.25 10.00 19.41
N VAL A 273 -2.57 10.06 18.27
CA VAL A 273 -3.17 10.06 16.93
C VAL A 273 -2.38 9.13 16.02
N MET A 274 -3.03 8.59 15.00
CA MET A 274 -2.39 7.86 13.92
C MET A 274 -2.55 8.65 12.62
N ARG A 275 -1.53 8.67 11.77
CA ARG A 275 -1.57 9.23 10.42
C ARG A 275 -1.06 8.21 9.42
N GLY A 276 -1.66 8.16 8.24
CA GLY A 276 -1.25 7.26 7.15
C GLY A 276 -2.22 7.31 5.96
N ARG A 277 -1.85 6.69 4.84
CA ARG A 277 -2.74 6.51 3.68
C ARG A 277 -3.58 5.26 3.82
N ARG A 278 -4.51 5.04 2.87
CA ARG A 278 -5.33 3.83 2.81
C ARG A 278 -4.66 2.82 1.88
N TRP A 279 -4.35 1.65 2.43
CA TRP A 279 -3.65 0.57 1.72
C TRP A 279 -4.57 -0.62 1.47
N HIS A 280 -4.42 -1.24 0.31
CA HIS A 280 -5.16 -2.40 -0.16
C HIS A 280 -4.22 -3.50 -0.61
N GLN A 281 -4.66 -4.73 -0.45
CA GLN A 281 -4.07 -5.92 -1.05
C GLN A 281 -5.02 -6.46 -2.11
#